data_AF-A0A086KS14-F1
#
_entry.id   AF-A0A086KS14-F1
#
_cell.length_a   1.000
_cell.length_b   1.000
_cell.length_c   1.000
_cell.angle_alpha   90.00
_cell.angle_beta   90.00
_cell.angle_gamma   90.00
#
_symmetry.space_group_name_H-M   'P 1'
#
loop_
_entity.id
_entity.type
_entity.pdbx_description
1 polymer ?
#
loop_
_entity_poly.entity_id
_entity_poly.type
_entity_poly.pdbx_seq_one_letter_code
_entity_poly.pdbx_strand_id
1 'polypeptide(L)'
;LLLLFQKPGKEFARLLVVCPSRELAKQTQREFDSLAGARGFRCRLLDEQKQSVDQAASQAKRVDAVVTTPLRLVQFLRDGRVSLAQCRHIVLDEADKLLDLGQV
;
A
#
# COMPACT_ATOMS: atom_id res chain seq x y z
N LEU A 1 4.14 -15.43 -8.33
CA LEU A 1 3.34 -14.47 -7.54
C LEU A 1 3.09 -13.15 -8.27
N LEU A 2 4.11 -12.36 -8.64
CA LEU A 2 3.92 -11.05 -9.27
C LEU A 2 3.23 -11.05 -10.66
N LEU A 3 3.25 -12.19 -11.38
CA LEU A 3 2.57 -12.37 -12.67
C LEU A 3 1.05 -12.61 -12.56
N LEU A 4 0.54 -12.90 -11.36
CA LEU A 4 -0.90 -13.14 -11.12
C LEU A 4 -1.73 -11.84 -11.12
N PHE A 5 -1.04 -10.71 -11.01
CA PHE A 5 -1.68 -9.42 -10.97
C PHE A 5 -1.85 -8.91 -12.41
N GLN A 6 -3.09 -8.73 -12.88
CA GLN A 6 -3.36 -8.01 -14.13
C GLN A 6 -3.03 -6.52 -13.96
N LYS A 7 -2.68 -5.81 -15.06
CA LYS A 7 -2.27 -4.39 -15.00
C LYS A 7 -3.34 -3.53 -14.30
N PRO A 8 -2.98 -2.70 -13.31
CA PRO A 8 -3.94 -1.83 -12.64
C PRO A 8 -4.41 -0.70 -13.58
N GLY A 9 -5.58 -0.15 -13.30
CA GLY A 9 -6.04 1.08 -13.94
C GLY A 9 -5.23 2.29 -13.47
N LYS A 10 -5.63 3.50 -13.88
CA LYS A 10 -4.86 4.72 -13.60
C LYS A 10 -5.00 5.22 -12.15
N GLU A 11 -5.98 4.73 -11.38
CA GLU A 11 -6.46 5.46 -10.20
C GLU A 11 -5.98 4.90 -8.86
N PHE A 12 -5.70 3.59 -8.74
CA PHE A 12 -5.19 3.03 -7.49
C PHE A 12 -4.52 1.65 -7.65
N ALA A 13 -3.83 1.21 -6.59
CA ALA A 13 -3.12 -0.07 -6.50
C ALA A 13 -4.06 -1.27 -6.60
N ARG A 14 -3.58 -2.33 -7.25
CA ARG A 14 -4.26 -3.63 -7.38
C ARG A 14 -4.03 -4.55 -6.19
N LEU A 15 -2.99 -4.28 -5.39
CA LEU A 15 -2.63 -5.00 -4.18
C LEU A 15 -2.61 -4.03 -2.99
N LEU A 16 -3.28 -4.40 -1.91
CA LEU A 16 -3.24 -3.73 -0.63
C LEU A 16 -2.63 -4.67 0.41
N VAL A 17 -1.65 -4.19 1.17
CA VAL A 17 -1.07 -4.89 2.30
C VAL A 17 -1.30 -4.05 3.55
N VAL A 18 -1.91 -4.64 4.58
CA VAL A 18 -2.18 -4.00 5.85
C VAL A 18 -1.31 -4.66 6.91
N CYS A 19 -0.42 -3.88 7.52
CA CYS A 19 0.47 -4.32 8.60
C CYS A 19 0.04 -3.68 9.93
N PRO A 20 0.32 -4.30 11.09
CA PRO A 20 -0.15 -3.80 12.38
C PRO A 20 0.64 -2.58 12.86
N SER A 21 1.88 -2.38 12.39
CA SER A 21 2.72 -1.24 12.76
C SER A 21 3.34 -0.54 11.55
N ARG A 22 3.80 0.71 11.76
CA ARG A 22 4.49 1.47 10.71
C ARG A 22 5.85 0.86 10.37
N GLU A 23 6.51 0.28 11.37
CA GLU A 23 7.83 -0.36 11.24
C GLU A 23 7.74 -1.57 10.34
N LEU A 24 6.72 -2.42 10.54
CA LEU A 24 6.44 -3.58 9.69
C LEU A 24 6.05 -3.13 8.27
N ALA A 25 5.16 -2.15 8.15
CA ALA A 25 4.80 -1.59 6.84
C ALA A 25 6.02 -1.07 6.06
N LYS A 26 6.99 -0.44 6.73
CA LYS A 26 8.26 0.00 6.13
C LYS A 26 9.16 -1.19 5.73
N GLN A 27 9.20 -2.25 6.54
CA GLN A 27 9.94 -3.46 6.20
C GLN A 27 9.36 -4.13 4.95
N THR A 28 8.05 -4.35 4.91
CA THR A 28 7.35 -4.93 3.76
C THR A 28 7.55 -4.08 2.50
N GLN A 29 7.49 -2.76 2.60
CA GLN A 29 7.74 -1.87 1.46
C GLN A 29 9.17 -2.02 0.91
N ARG A 30 10.18 -2.15 1.78
CA ARG A 30 11.57 -2.40 1.35
C ARG A 30 11.73 -3.75 0.66
N GLU A 31 11.03 -4.78 1.13
CA GLU A 31 11.02 -6.09 0.47
C GLU A 31 10.38 -6.00 -0.92
N PHE A 32 9.27 -5.28 -1.06
CA PHE A 32 8.69 -5.01 -2.37
C PHE A 32 9.67 -4.30 -3.30
N ASP A 33 10.38 -3.27 -2.83
CA ASP A 33 11.36 -2.54 -3.65
C ASP A 33 12.53 -3.46 -4.06
N SER A 34 12.99 -4.33 -3.17
CA SER A 34 14.04 -5.33 -3.44
C SER A 34 13.60 -6.37 -4.48
N LEU A 35 12.37 -6.89 -4.35
CA LEU A 35 11.81 -7.91 -5.24
C LEU A 35 11.38 -7.34 -6.60
N ALA A 36 10.92 -6.08 -6.62
CA ALA A 36 10.44 -5.42 -7.81
C ALA A 36 11.56 -5.24 -8.86
N GLY A 37 12.80 -4.99 -8.44
CA GLY A 37 13.96 -4.89 -9.34
C GLY A 37 13.68 -4.10 -10.62
N ALA A 38 14.05 -4.65 -11.79
CA ALA A 38 13.78 -4.08 -13.11
C ALA A 38 12.37 -4.39 -13.67
N ARG A 39 11.48 -5.03 -12.89
CA ARG A 39 10.19 -5.55 -13.39
C ARG A 39 9.07 -4.49 -13.45
N GLY A 40 9.38 -3.25 -13.07
CA GLY A 40 8.44 -2.14 -13.17
C GLY A 40 7.24 -2.23 -12.20
N PHE A 41 7.31 -3.08 -11.18
CA PHE A 41 6.31 -3.17 -10.12
C PHE A 41 6.55 -2.07 -9.09
N ARG A 42 5.55 -1.24 -8.79
CA ARG A 42 5.71 -0.11 -7.86
C ARG A 42 4.89 -0.30 -6.59
N CYS A 43 5.58 -0.34 -5.46
CA CYS A 43 4.99 -0.35 -4.14
C CYS A 43 5.07 1.03 -3.50
N ARG A 44 4.04 1.43 -2.77
CA ARG A 44 4.01 2.68 -2.02
C ARG A 44 3.56 2.45 -0.58
N LEU A 45 4.30 3.00 0.37
CA LEU A 45 3.86 3.13 1.75
C LEU A 45 2.91 4.33 1.89
N LEU A 46 1.72 4.11 2.43
CA LEU A 46 0.83 5.20 2.85
C LEU A 46 1.23 5.66 4.26
N ASP A 47 1.94 6.79 4.34
CA ASP A 47 2.38 7.43 5.58
C ASP A 47 2.29 8.97 5.43
N GLU A 48 2.07 9.70 6.53
CA GLU A 48 1.93 11.17 6.55
C GLU A 48 3.25 11.90 6.26
N GLN A 49 4.38 11.34 6.70
CA GLN A 49 5.65 12.07 6.74
C GLN A 49 6.29 12.34 5.37
N LYS A 50 5.79 11.72 4.28
CA LYS A 50 6.33 11.89 2.92
C LYS A 50 5.38 12.65 2.00
N GLN A 51 4.66 13.66 2.49
CA GLN A 51 3.86 14.55 1.63
C GLN A 51 4.68 15.54 0.78
N SER A 52 5.92 15.84 1.16
CA SER A 52 6.71 16.89 0.49
C SER A 52 7.81 16.33 -0.41
N VAL A 53 7.90 16.92 -1.60
CA VAL A 53 8.99 16.91 -2.60
C VAL A 53 8.88 15.93 -3.79
N ASP A 54 8.50 14.65 -3.64
CA ASP A 54 8.49 13.71 -4.79
C ASP A 54 7.10 13.32 -5.32
N GLN A 55 6.01 13.78 -4.70
CA GLN A 55 4.65 13.32 -5.06
C GLN A 55 4.16 13.88 -6.40
N ALA A 56 4.51 15.11 -6.76
CA ALA A 56 4.05 15.73 -8.02
C ALA A 56 4.67 15.06 -9.27
N ALA A 57 5.91 14.57 -9.18
CA ALA A 57 6.57 13.85 -10.28
C ALA A 57 6.17 12.36 -10.36
N SER A 58 5.69 11.78 -9.24
CA SER A 58 5.31 10.37 -9.14
C SER A 58 3.79 10.13 -9.23
N GLN A 59 2.94 11.15 -9.14
CA GLN A 59 1.49 11.04 -9.33
C GLN A 59 1.10 10.53 -10.72
N ALA A 60 1.97 10.71 -11.73
CA ALA A 60 1.79 10.16 -13.08
C ALA A 60 2.19 8.67 -13.22
N LYS A 61 2.79 8.06 -12.18
CA LYS A 61 3.33 6.70 -12.22
C LYS A 61 2.37 5.71 -11.53
N ARG A 62 1.75 4.80 -12.29
CA ARG A 62 0.82 3.75 -11.79
C ARG A 62 1.37 3.02 -10.55
N VAL A 63 0.67 3.06 -9.42
CA VAL A 63 1.03 2.26 -8.24
C VAL A 63 0.46 0.85 -8.40
N ASP A 64 1.26 -0.20 -8.17
CA ASP A 64 0.82 -1.60 -8.23
C ASP A 64 0.40 -2.13 -6.87
N ALA A 65 1.16 -1.78 -5.82
CA ALA A 65 0.91 -2.18 -4.45
C ALA A 65 0.92 -0.99 -3.50
N VAL A 66 0.06 -1.06 -2.49
CA VAL A 66 0.05 -0.14 -1.35
C VAL A 66 0.28 -0.96 -0.09
N VAL A 67 1.19 -0.48 0.76
CA VAL A 67 1.41 -0.99 2.11
C VAL A 67 0.98 0.10 3.09
N THR A 68 0.26 -0.28 4.15
CA THR A 68 -0.30 0.69 5.11
C THR A 68 -0.61 0.05 6.46
N THR A 69 -1.10 0.85 7.40
CA THR A 69 -1.66 0.41 8.69
C THR A 69 -3.18 0.65 8.71
N PRO A 70 -3.97 -0.05 9.54
CA PRO A 70 -5.43 0.00 9.49
C PRO A 70 -6.01 1.41 9.62
N LEU A 71 -5.63 2.14 10.67
CA LEU A 71 -6.16 3.49 10.92
C LEU A 71 -5.76 4.47 9.82
N ARG A 72 -4.56 4.30 9.25
CA ARG A 72 -4.07 5.15 8.16
C ARG A 72 -4.87 4.93 6.88
N LEU A 73 -5.17 3.68 6.56
CA LEU A 73 -6.03 3.32 5.43
C LEU A 73 -7.42 3.94 5.59
N VAL A 74 -8.04 3.76 6.76
CA VAL A 74 -9.38 4.31 7.04
C VAL A 74 -9.41 5.82 6.88
N GLN A 75 -8.40 6.54 7.40
CA GLN A 75 -8.31 7.99 7.25
C GLN A 75 -8.22 8.39 5.76
N PHE A 76 -7.33 7.77 4.98
CA PHE A 76 -7.15 8.12 3.57
C PHE A 76 -8.39 7.80 2.73
N LEU A 77 -9.16 6.76 3.08
CA LEU A 77 -10.43 6.43 2.44
C LEU A 77 -11.51 7.45 2.77
N ARG A 78 -11.63 7.85 4.05
CA ARG A 78 -12.60 8.87 4.49
C ARG A 78 -12.31 10.23 3.86
N ASP A 79 -11.03 10.59 3.72
CA ASP A 79 -10.59 11.84 3.11
C ASP A 79 -10.70 11.83 1.57
N GLY A 80 -11.12 10.72 0.95
CA GLY A 80 -11.19 10.58 -0.51
C GLY A 80 -9.82 10.61 -1.21
N ARG A 81 -8.73 10.42 -0.47
CA ARG A 81 -7.35 10.49 -0.98
C ARG A 81 -6.93 9.23 -1.71
N VAL A 82 -7.62 8.11 -1.48
CA VAL A 82 -7.41 6.81 -2.10
C VAL A 82 -8.74 6.12 -2.37
N SER A 83 -8.79 5.26 -3.39
CA SER A 83 -9.98 4.48 -3.75
C SER A 83 -9.62 3.01 -3.90
N LEU A 84 -10.32 2.11 -3.23
CA LEU A 84 -10.10 0.65 -3.38
C LEU A 84 -10.85 0.03 -4.56
N ALA A 85 -11.48 0.83 -5.43
CA ALA A 85 -12.30 0.32 -6.54
C ALA A 85 -11.56 -0.62 -7.50
N GLN A 86 -10.23 -0.51 -7.59
CA GLN A 86 -9.38 -1.37 -8.43
C GLN A 86 -8.52 -2.36 -7.63
N CYS A 87 -8.70 -2.41 -6.30
CA CYS A 87 -8.01 -3.33 -5.43
C CYS A 87 -8.54 -4.75 -5.67
N ARG A 88 -7.67 -5.68 -6.04
CA ARG A 88 -8.02 -7.07 -6.35
C ARG A 88 -7.57 -8.05 -5.27
N HIS A 89 -6.57 -7.64 -4.49
CA HIS A 89 -5.94 -8.49 -3.49
C HIS A 89 -5.69 -7.68 -2.23
N ILE A 90 -6.03 -8.28 -1.10
CA ILE A 90 -5.77 -7.74 0.22
C ILE A 90 -4.93 -8.78 0.96
N VAL A 91 -3.84 -8.34 1.57
CA VAL A 91 -3.00 -9.12 2.47
C VAL A 91 -3.07 -8.48 3.84
N LEU A 92 -3.39 -9.28 4.84
CA LEU A 92 -3.34 -8.89 6.24
C LEU A 92 -2.09 -9.54 6.83
N ASP A 93 -1.11 -8.71 7.14
CA ASP A 93 0.14 -9.14 7.77
C ASP A 93 -0.07 -9.18 9.30
N GLU A 94 0.41 -10.24 9.95
CA GLU A 94 0.19 -10.48 11.39
C GLU A 94 -1.28 -10.25 11.81
N ALA A 95 -2.20 -11.01 11.18
CA ALA A 95 -3.65 -10.82 11.30
C ALA A 95 -4.16 -10.96 12.74
N ASP A 96 -3.51 -11.76 13.57
CA ASP A 96 -3.75 -11.86 15.01
C ASP A 96 -3.52 -10.50 15.71
N LYS A 97 -2.36 -9.86 15.49
CA LYS A 97 -2.09 -8.53 16.07
C LYS A 97 -3.03 -7.46 15.52
N LEU A 98 -3.43 -7.57 14.26
CA LEU A 98 -4.43 -6.68 13.66
C LEU A 98 -5.79 -6.80 14.35
N LEU A 99 -6.16 -7.99 14.83
CA LEU A 99 -7.39 -8.22 15.60
C LEU A 99 -7.27 -7.64 17.01
N ASP A 100 -6.11 -7.79 17.65
CA ASP A 100 -5.86 -7.24 18.99
C ASP A 100 -5.95 -5.71 19.02
N LEU A 101 -5.50 -5.03 17.95
CA LEU A 101 -5.64 -3.58 17.78
C LEU A 101 -7.09 -3.10 17.67
N GLY A 102 -8.02 -3.98 17.31
CA GLY A 102 -9.45 -3.67 17.17
C GLY A 102 -10.27 -3.81 18.44
N GLN A 103 -9.67 -4.28 19.55
CA GLN A 103 -10.36 -4.48 20.83
C GLN A 103 -10.34 -3.22 21.74
N VAL A 104 -10.02 -2.04 21.18
CA VAL A 104 -9.91 -0.76 21.91
C VAL A 104 -10.93 0.25 21.43
#